data_AF-A0A6M0SB14-F1
#
_entry.id   AF-A0A6M0SB14-F1
#
_cell.length_a   1.000
_cell.length_b   1.000
_cell.length_c   1.000
_cell.angle_alpha   90.00
_cell.angle_beta   90.00
_cell.angle_gamma   90.00
#
_symmetry.space_group_name_H-M   'P 1'
#
loop_
_entity.id
_entity.type
_entity.pdbx_description
1 polymer ?
#
loop_
_entity_poly.entity_id
_entity_poly.type
_entity_poly.pdbx_seq_one_letter_code
_entity_poly.pdbx_strand_id
1 'polypeptide(L)'
;MAIDAALVSQALAARALTQLNKRAAFARGAVIGYEDGNFVFDQKVKVRRPRRRRAQNLDPRVGGINFNEGEFFNGDVALERLWVDGYPIYGSDAPGSLRLYVQETGDQMADAIISPNEDYLYDKFRTYTATTGAQEIGAHAPIRMTASLDANGELADFNADGIRHSATTLDGFEVPAEDRYCIMSTIAKGSFLGDSTLVDGFAAALNIGAGNLIRTGLPNAEFVPRYGFSSTGSTSVYGQTAENMLANAAGATVSAAADDTDFTYKDLPAGSNSIGATLLTLDATGTTIGPNVGVGQIVRLADAGNAHRYFGVILRIDTSTATAPVLTIVLNNAKGALVSAADITQITAATALTATVLSVGSVNVAYHREALLIANRFLQEPSEGSGATATSLRDPQTNMTIQLFNGSYDLKTVSESRAAYMLTGALMSDVRKTSFILSK
;
A
#
# COMPACT_ATOMS: atom_id res chain seq x y z
N MET A 1 50.01 23.61 12.71
CA MET A 1 49.74 22.30 12.08
C MET A 1 48.59 22.54 11.12
N ALA A 2 48.88 22.77 9.84
CA ALA A 2 47.84 23.00 8.84
C ALA A 2 47.23 21.64 8.51
N ILE A 3 45.97 21.43 8.85
CA ILE A 3 45.21 20.30 8.33
C ILE A 3 45.05 20.59 6.84
N ASP A 4 45.70 19.78 6.02
CA ASP A 4 45.69 19.91 4.57
C ASP A 4 44.24 19.85 4.08
N ALA A 5 43.78 20.87 3.35
CA ALA A 5 42.40 20.93 2.85
C ALA A 5 42.06 19.72 1.97
N ALA A 6 43.09 19.13 1.33
CA ALA A 6 42.98 17.90 0.55
C ALA A 6 42.59 16.68 1.39
N LEU A 7 43.06 16.59 2.65
CA LEU A 7 42.73 15.53 3.59
C LEU A 7 41.28 15.62 4.09
N VAL A 8 40.75 16.85 4.24
CA VAL A 8 39.34 17.06 4.58
C VAL A 8 38.44 16.69 3.39
N SER A 9 38.78 17.06 2.16
CA SER A 9 38.03 16.65 0.96
C SER A 9 38.13 15.15 0.69
N GLN A 10 39.29 14.51 0.92
CA GLN A 10 39.43 13.07 0.81
C GLN A 10 38.71 12.33 1.94
N ALA A 11 38.67 12.87 3.15
CA ALA A 11 37.89 12.30 4.26
C ALA A 11 36.38 12.49 4.08
N LEU A 12 35.92 13.59 3.47
CA LEU A 12 34.52 13.83 3.10
C LEU A 12 34.10 13.03 1.86
N ALA A 13 35.00 12.78 0.91
CA ALA A 13 34.75 11.88 -0.21
C ALA A 13 34.76 10.40 0.25
N ALA A 14 35.76 9.99 1.05
CA ALA A 14 35.83 8.64 1.61
C ALA A 14 34.72 8.35 2.64
N ARG A 15 34.17 9.40 3.27
CA ARG A 15 32.89 9.36 3.97
C ARG A 15 31.85 10.07 3.13
N ALA A 16 31.60 9.57 1.92
CA ALA A 16 30.44 9.97 1.13
C ALA A 16 29.26 10.09 2.10
N LEU A 17 28.76 11.32 2.26
CA LEU A 17 27.59 11.58 3.10
C LEU A 17 26.53 10.62 2.60
N THR A 18 26.17 9.61 3.41
CA THR A 18 25.18 8.62 3.03
C THR A 18 23.92 9.40 2.73
N GLN A 19 23.55 9.51 1.46
CA GLN A 19 22.36 10.27 1.09
C GLN A 19 21.15 9.61 1.75
N LEU A 20 20.17 10.43 2.14
CA LEU A 20 18.99 10.00 2.87
C LEU A 20 18.00 9.33 1.90
N ASN A 21 18.33 8.13 1.43
CA ASN A 21 17.50 7.39 0.50
C ASN A 21 16.46 6.55 1.23
N LYS A 22 15.29 6.37 0.59
CA LYS A 22 14.23 5.51 1.13
C LYS A 22 14.68 4.05 1.01
N ARG A 23 14.36 3.25 2.02
CA ARG A 23 14.53 1.79 1.97
C ARG A 23 13.23 1.14 1.56
N ALA A 24 13.32 0.08 0.77
CA ALA A 24 12.16 -0.64 0.29
C ALA A 24 11.59 -1.64 1.30
N ALA A 25 10.31 -1.50 1.61
CA ALA A 25 9.52 -2.38 2.45
C ALA A 25 8.44 -3.13 1.64
N PHE A 26 7.69 -2.44 0.77
CA PHE A 26 6.59 -3.01 -0.01
C PHE A 26 7.08 -4.05 -1.02
N ALA A 27 8.17 -3.77 -1.75
CA ALA A 27 8.74 -4.75 -2.68
C ALA A 27 9.11 -6.07 -1.98
N ARG A 28 9.66 -5.99 -0.76
CA ARG A 28 10.07 -7.16 0.04
C ARG A 28 8.90 -7.95 0.61
N GLY A 29 7.77 -7.28 0.84
CA GLY A 29 6.52 -7.89 1.30
C GLY A 29 5.61 -8.38 0.16
N ALA A 30 6.05 -8.32 -1.10
CA ALA A 30 5.25 -8.68 -2.27
C ALA A 30 5.61 -10.05 -2.87
N VAL A 31 4.72 -10.58 -3.73
CA VAL A 31 5.08 -11.62 -4.68
C VAL A 31 5.68 -10.96 -5.91
N ILE A 32 6.96 -11.23 -6.16
CA ILE A 32 7.69 -10.68 -7.31
C ILE A 32 7.78 -11.77 -8.37
N GLY A 33 7.19 -11.51 -9.53
CA GLY A 33 7.36 -12.27 -10.75
C GLY A 33 8.37 -11.62 -11.68
N TYR A 34 9.15 -12.44 -12.36
CA TYR A 34 10.03 -12.04 -13.45
C TYR A 34 9.63 -12.83 -14.69
N GLU A 35 9.33 -12.14 -15.79
CA GLU A 35 9.00 -12.79 -17.06
C GLU A 35 10.03 -12.42 -18.14
N ASP A 36 10.49 -13.42 -18.87
CA ASP A 36 11.36 -13.23 -20.04
C ASP A 36 10.56 -12.61 -21.20
N GLY A 37 11.11 -11.56 -21.83
CA GLY A 37 10.53 -10.95 -23.03
C GLY A 37 10.89 -9.48 -23.20
N ASN A 38 10.74 -8.98 -24.44
CA ASN A 38 11.00 -7.57 -24.77
C ASN A 38 9.95 -6.63 -24.16
N PHE A 39 10.40 -5.42 -23.83
CA PHE A 39 9.55 -4.35 -23.34
C PHE A 39 8.46 -3.94 -24.34
N VAL A 40 7.23 -3.90 -23.85
CA VAL A 40 6.15 -3.11 -24.44
C VAL A 40 5.39 -2.43 -23.31
N PHE A 41 5.38 -1.10 -23.30
CA PHE A 41 4.61 -0.31 -22.32
C PHE A 41 3.14 -0.74 -22.34
N ASP A 42 2.49 -0.80 -21.18
CA ASP A 42 1.11 -1.28 -21.01
C ASP A 42 0.89 -2.76 -21.41
N GLN A 43 1.96 -3.52 -21.65
CA GLN A 43 1.85 -4.95 -21.79
C GLN A 43 1.40 -5.59 -20.48
N LYS A 44 0.48 -6.55 -20.61
CA LYS A 44 -0.17 -7.20 -19.49
C LYS A 44 0.43 -8.57 -19.24
N VAL A 45 0.93 -8.78 -18.03
CA VAL A 45 1.32 -10.08 -17.50
C VAL A 45 0.08 -10.74 -16.91
N LYS A 46 -0.26 -11.93 -17.40
CA LYS A 46 -1.48 -12.65 -16.99
C LYS A 46 -1.23 -13.34 -15.65
N VAL A 47 -2.06 -13.03 -14.66
CA VAL A 47 -2.08 -13.70 -13.37
C VAL A 47 -3.35 -14.51 -13.25
N ARG A 48 -3.23 -15.70 -12.67
CA ARG A 48 -4.36 -16.58 -12.37
C ARG A 48 -4.40 -16.91 -10.89
N ARG A 49 -5.59 -16.90 -10.32
CA ARG A 49 -5.86 -17.33 -8.95
C ARG A 49 -7.07 -18.28 -8.94
N PRO A 50 -6.98 -19.46 -8.32
CA PRO A 50 -8.10 -20.38 -8.26
C PRO A 50 -9.25 -19.78 -7.42
N ARG A 51 -10.50 -19.97 -7.87
CA ARG A 51 -11.68 -19.61 -7.06
C ARG A 51 -11.80 -20.52 -5.84
N ARG A 52 -12.35 -19.97 -4.74
CA ARG A 52 -12.58 -20.75 -3.52
C ARG A 52 -13.64 -21.82 -3.78
N ARG A 53 -13.37 -23.06 -3.34
CA ARG A 53 -14.29 -24.19 -3.47
C ARG A 53 -14.79 -24.60 -2.09
N ARG A 54 -16.02 -25.10 -2.03
CA ARG A 54 -16.60 -25.69 -0.81
C ARG A 54 -17.06 -27.11 -1.13
N ALA A 55 -16.84 -28.02 -0.20
CA ALA A 55 -17.37 -29.37 -0.29
C ALA A 55 -18.90 -29.34 -0.19
N GLN A 56 -19.57 -30.21 -0.94
CA GLN A 56 -21.01 -30.42 -0.81
C GLN A 56 -21.25 -31.48 0.28
N ASN A 57 -22.19 -31.20 1.18
CA ASN A 57 -22.71 -32.23 2.08
C ASN A 57 -23.78 -33.02 1.32
N LEU A 58 -23.46 -34.23 0.91
CA LEU A 58 -24.35 -35.08 0.13
C LEU A 58 -25.09 -36.05 1.06
N ASP A 59 -26.42 -36.11 0.95
CA ASP A 59 -27.17 -37.28 1.41
C ASP A 59 -27.06 -38.39 0.35
N PRO A 60 -26.40 -39.52 0.64
CA PRO A 60 -26.20 -40.60 -0.32
C PRO A 60 -27.50 -41.27 -0.79
N ARG A 61 -28.66 -40.96 -0.18
CA ARG A 61 -29.95 -41.55 -0.52
C ARG A 61 -30.79 -40.72 -1.49
N VAL A 62 -30.48 -39.44 -1.68
CA VAL A 62 -31.44 -38.47 -2.25
C VAL A 62 -30.90 -37.73 -3.49
N GLY A 63 -29.61 -37.80 -3.82
CA GLY A 63 -29.10 -37.13 -5.01
C GLY A 63 -27.69 -37.53 -5.46
N GLY A 64 -27.34 -37.13 -6.69
CA GLY A 64 -26.00 -37.28 -7.25
C GLY A 64 -25.06 -36.14 -6.85
N ILE A 65 -23.75 -36.36 -7.03
CA ILE A 65 -22.72 -35.35 -6.78
C ILE A 65 -22.60 -34.43 -7.99
N ASN A 66 -22.64 -33.11 -7.75
CA ASN A 66 -22.37 -32.13 -8.79
C ASN A 66 -20.89 -31.73 -8.75
N PHE A 67 -20.13 -32.14 -9.78
CA PHE A 67 -18.77 -31.68 -9.99
C PHE A 67 -18.80 -30.38 -10.81
N ASN A 68 -18.37 -29.28 -10.21
CA ASN A 68 -18.11 -28.05 -10.95
C ASN A 68 -16.66 -28.08 -11.45
N GLU A 69 -16.39 -27.55 -12.64
CA GLU A 69 -15.01 -27.38 -13.11
C GLU A 69 -14.22 -26.40 -12.21
N GLY A 70 -12.89 -26.47 -12.28
CA GLY A 70 -12.03 -25.53 -11.58
C GLY A 70 -12.06 -24.17 -12.27
N GLU A 71 -12.66 -23.18 -11.63
CA GLU A 71 -12.70 -21.81 -12.15
C GLU A 71 -11.53 -20.97 -11.61
N PHE A 72 -11.06 -20.03 -12.43
CA PHE A 72 -9.97 -19.13 -12.10
C PHE A 72 -10.40 -17.66 -12.23
N PHE A 73 -9.96 -16.84 -11.29
CA PHE A 73 -9.85 -15.40 -11.50
C PHE A 73 -8.65 -15.14 -12.41
N ASN A 74 -8.89 -14.40 -13.51
CA ASN A 74 -7.85 -13.86 -14.35
C ASN A 74 -7.67 -12.36 -14.02
N GLY A 75 -6.43 -11.97 -13.72
CA GLY A 75 -6.01 -10.60 -13.53
C GLY A 75 -4.85 -10.26 -14.45
N ASP A 76 -4.66 -8.97 -14.70
CA ASP A 76 -3.62 -8.47 -15.58
C ASP A 76 -2.74 -7.49 -14.80
N VAL A 77 -1.45 -7.78 -14.68
CA VAL A 77 -0.46 -6.81 -14.18
C VAL A 77 0.06 -6.05 -15.40
N ALA A 78 -0.35 -4.79 -15.55
CA ALA A 78 0.16 -3.93 -16.60
C ALA A 78 1.56 -3.39 -16.21
N LEU A 79 2.49 -3.40 -17.16
CA LEU A 79 3.80 -2.78 -17.02
C LEU A 79 3.66 -1.27 -17.28
N GLU A 80 3.40 -0.52 -16.21
CA GLU A 80 2.95 0.87 -16.25
C GLU A 80 4.07 1.90 -16.03
N ARG A 81 5.20 1.51 -15.44
CA ARG A 81 6.24 2.45 -15.01
C ARG A 81 7.62 1.99 -15.48
N LEU A 82 8.33 2.90 -16.13
CA LEU A 82 9.75 2.78 -16.42
C LEU A 82 10.50 3.82 -15.57
N TRP A 83 11.27 3.34 -14.61
CA TRP A 83 12.15 4.17 -13.79
C TRP A 83 13.53 4.21 -14.44
N VAL A 84 14.10 5.41 -14.55
CA VAL A 84 15.40 5.63 -15.17
C VAL A 84 16.19 6.59 -14.32
N ASP A 85 17.45 6.25 -14.07
CA ASP A 85 18.44 7.17 -13.53
C ASP A 85 19.80 6.89 -14.19
N GLY A 86 20.68 7.89 -14.24
CA GLY A 86 21.96 7.73 -14.89
C GLY A 86 22.83 8.97 -14.84
N TYR A 87 24.09 8.79 -15.19
CA TYR A 87 25.09 9.85 -15.19
C TYR A 87 26.10 9.67 -16.32
N PRO A 88 26.64 10.78 -16.85
CA PRO A 88 27.77 10.74 -17.77
C PRO A 88 29.08 10.48 -17.01
N ILE A 89 30.01 9.78 -17.65
CA ILE A 89 31.37 9.49 -17.22
C ILE A 89 32.29 10.17 -18.23
N TYR A 90 33.11 11.12 -17.78
CA TYR A 90 34.02 11.86 -18.67
C TYR A 90 35.39 11.19 -18.74
N GLY A 91 35.89 10.96 -19.95
CA GLY A 91 37.20 10.36 -20.20
C GLY A 91 38.38 11.27 -19.83
N SER A 92 38.12 12.52 -19.47
CA SER A 92 39.12 13.48 -18.96
C SER A 92 39.47 13.26 -17.48
N ASP A 93 38.68 12.48 -16.73
CA ASP A 93 38.84 12.34 -15.29
C ASP A 93 39.95 11.34 -14.92
N ALA A 94 40.67 11.64 -13.84
CA ALA A 94 41.76 10.77 -13.38
C ALA A 94 41.22 9.38 -12.99
N PRO A 95 41.88 8.27 -13.41
CA PRO A 95 41.35 6.90 -13.23
C PRO A 95 41.00 6.52 -11.79
N GLY A 96 41.75 7.02 -10.80
CA GLY A 96 41.49 6.77 -9.38
C GLY A 96 40.21 7.45 -8.88
N SER A 97 39.98 8.70 -9.30
CA SER A 97 38.78 9.46 -8.96
C SER A 97 37.55 8.95 -9.71
N LEU A 98 37.72 8.53 -10.97
CA LEU A 98 36.65 7.94 -11.78
C LEU A 98 36.10 6.66 -11.14
N ARG A 99 36.98 5.80 -10.65
CA ARG A 99 36.57 4.55 -9.98
C ARG A 99 35.74 4.82 -8.71
N LEU A 100 36.16 5.79 -7.89
CA LEU A 100 35.42 6.19 -6.69
C LEU A 100 34.07 6.81 -7.06
N TYR A 101 34.05 7.72 -8.03
CA TYR A 101 32.82 8.34 -8.52
C TYR A 101 31.80 7.32 -9.03
N VAL A 102 32.24 6.33 -9.82
CA VAL A 102 31.36 5.27 -10.33
C VAL A 102 30.84 4.38 -9.21
N GLN A 103 31.66 4.07 -8.21
CA GLN A 103 31.24 3.25 -7.07
C GLN A 103 30.20 3.99 -6.20
N GLU A 104 30.47 5.24 -5.86
CA GLU A 104 29.59 6.06 -5.01
C GLU A 104 28.27 6.41 -5.70
N THR A 105 28.32 6.80 -6.97
CA THR A 105 27.13 7.19 -7.74
C THR A 105 26.33 5.96 -8.22
N GLY A 106 26.98 4.81 -8.38
CA GLY A 106 26.33 3.56 -8.75
C GLY A 106 25.32 3.07 -7.72
N ASP A 107 25.66 3.12 -6.42
CA ASP A 107 24.75 2.75 -5.34
C ASP A 107 23.57 3.74 -5.23
N GLN A 108 23.84 5.03 -5.42
CA GLN A 108 22.82 6.08 -5.44
C GLN A 108 21.78 5.90 -6.55
N MET A 109 22.22 5.43 -7.72
CA MET A 109 21.34 5.19 -8.86
C MET A 109 20.33 4.07 -8.59
N ALA A 110 20.73 3.01 -7.85
CA ALA A 110 19.80 1.96 -7.44
C ALA A 110 18.74 2.50 -6.46
N ASP A 111 19.19 3.26 -5.45
CA ASP A 111 18.31 3.89 -4.46
C ASP A 111 17.34 4.92 -5.08
N ALA A 112 17.80 5.67 -6.09
CA ALA A 112 17.02 6.66 -6.84
C ALA A 112 15.89 6.02 -7.65
N ILE A 113 16.05 4.77 -8.08
CA ILE A 113 15.01 3.97 -8.74
C ILE A 113 14.06 3.34 -7.71
N ILE A 114 14.60 2.83 -6.59
CA ILE A 114 13.83 2.13 -5.57
C ILE A 114 12.86 3.07 -4.84
N SER A 115 13.30 4.29 -4.52
CA SER A 115 12.50 5.26 -3.76
C SER A 115 11.15 5.61 -4.41
N PRO A 116 11.08 6.04 -5.69
CA PRO A 116 9.81 6.31 -6.36
C PRO A 116 9.01 5.04 -6.66
N ASN A 117 9.67 3.89 -6.81
CA ASN A 117 8.97 2.61 -6.95
C ASN A 117 8.21 2.24 -5.66
N GLU A 118 8.81 2.46 -4.50
CA GLU A 118 8.17 2.20 -3.20
C GLU A 118 6.92 3.08 -3.01
N ASP A 119 6.99 4.37 -3.39
CA ASP A 119 5.83 5.26 -3.38
C ASP A 119 4.73 4.75 -4.32
N TYR A 120 5.10 4.36 -5.54
CA TYR A 120 4.19 3.76 -6.51
C TYR A 120 3.51 2.48 -5.98
N LEU A 121 4.22 1.62 -5.26
CA LEU A 121 3.65 0.42 -4.65
C LEU A 121 2.67 0.77 -3.52
N TYR A 122 2.98 1.76 -2.69
CA TYR A 122 2.04 2.26 -1.67
C TYR A 122 0.78 2.85 -2.32
N ASP A 123 0.94 3.61 -3.40
CA ASP A 123 -0.18 4.21 -4.14
C ASP A 123 -1.16 3.15 -4.65
N LYS A 124 -0.72 1.92 -4.96
CA LYS A 124 -1.63 0.82 -5.34
C LYS A 124 -2.58 0.42 -4.21
N PHE A 125 -2.20 0.61 -2.95
CA PHE A 125 -3.12 0.46 -1.83
C PHE A 125 -4.07 1.65 -1.70
N ARG A 126 -3.71 2.84 -2.15
CA ARG A 126 -4.54 4.06 -2.02
C ARG A 126 -5.37 4.40 -3.26
N THR A 127 -5.14 3.72 -4.37
CA THR A 127 -5.80 3.99 -5.65
C THR A 127 -7.12 3.23 -5.78
N TYR A 128 -8.20 3.97 -5.97
CA TYR A 128 -9.54 3.43 -6.24
C TYR A 128 -10.05 4.05 -7.54
N THR A 129 -10.67 3.22 -8.38
CA THR A 129 -11.24 3.66 -9.65
C THR A 129 -12.69 4.06 -9.44
N ALA A 130 -13.08 5.25 -9.90
CA ALA A 130 -14.49 5.64 -9.93
C ALA A 130 -15.26 4.69 -10.86
N THR A 131 -16.41 4.19 -10.38
CA THR A 131 -17.20 3.19 -11.08
C THR A 131 -18.67 3.58 -11.15
N THR A 132 -19.38 3.06 -12.15
CA THR A 132 -20.83 3.20 -12.33
C THR A 132 -21.48 1.83 -12.44
N GLY A 133 -22.70 1.67 -11.91
CA GLY A 133 -23.42 0.39 -11.91
C GLY A 133 -22.80 -0.69 -11.03
N ALA A 134 -23.21 -1.94 -11.23
CA ALA A 134 -22.72 -3.10 -10.48
C ALA A 134 -21.24 -3.43 -10.78
N GLN A 135 -20.48 -3.78 -9.74
CA GLN A 135 -19.06 -4.01 -9.78
C GLN A 135 -18.68 -5.33 -9.10
N GLU A 136 -17.91 -6.16 -9.81
CA GLU A 136 -17.29 -7.35 -9.25
C GLU A 136 -15.84 -7.06 -8.82
N ILE A 137 -15.64 -6.91 -7.52
CA ILE A 137 -14.35 -6.67 -6.89
C ILE A 137 -13.55 -7.98 -6.81
N GLY A 138 -12.45 -8.04 -7.55
CA GLY A 138 -11.42 -9.07 -7.41
C GLY A 138 -10.07 -8.46 -7.02
N ALA A 139 -9.52 -7.65 -7.92
CA ALA A 139 -8.22 -7.01 -7.78
C ALA A 139 -8.38 -5.51 -7.47
N HIS A 140 -8.47 -5.13 -6.19
CA HIS A 140 -8.71 -3.75 -5.76
C HIS A 140 -7.94 -3.42 -4.48
N ALA A 141 -7.78 -2.11 -4.23
CA ALA A 141 -7.25 -1.55 -3.00
C ALA A 141 -8.06 -1.97 -1.74
N PRO A 142 -7.46 -1.93 -0.53
CA PRO A 142 -8.07 -2.40 0.72
C PRO A 142 -9.41 -1.73 1.03
N ILE A 143 -10.44 -2.47 1.44
CA ILE A 143 -11.72 -1.89 1.92
C ILE A 143 -11.92 -2.05 3.42
N ARG A 144 -11.08 -2.88 4.05
CA ARG A 144 -11.11 -3.13 5.49
C ARG A 144 -10.18 -2.17 6.19
N MET A 145 -10.60 -1.73 7.37
CA MET A 145 -9.82 -0.82 8.18
C MET A 145 -10.07 -1.02 9.65
N THR A 146 -9.00 -0.83 10.41
CA THR A 146 -9.02 -0.68 11.86
C THR A 146 -8.51 0.70 12.22
N ALA A 147 -8.84 1.18 13.42
CA ALA A 147 -8.41 2.49 13.89
C ALA A 147 -7.89 2.39 15.33
N SER A 148 -6.72 2.97 15.58
CA SER A 148 -6.23 3.22 16.94
C SER A 148 -6.92 4.48 17.46
N LEU A 149 -7.67 4.34 18.56
CA LEU A 149 -8.45 5.43 19.14
C LEU A 149 -8.05 5.68 20.61
N ASP A 150 -8.19 6.94 21.06
CA ASP A 150 -7.99 7.31 22.47
C ASP A 150 -9.26 7.07 23.30
N ALA A 151 -9.21 7.40 24.60
CA ALA A 151 -10.38 7.26 25.49
C ALA A 151 -11.54 8.20 25.10
N ASN A 152 -11.24 9.29 24.40
CA ASN A 152 -12.22 10.20 23.83
C ASN A 152 -12.61 9.80 22.41
N GLY A 153 -12.17 8.61 21.95
CA GLY A 153 -12.32 7.94 20.66
C GLY A 153 -11.78 8.69 19.43
N GLU A 154 -10.97 9.71 19.61
CA GLU A 154 -10.27 10.37 18.50
C GLU A 154 -9.11 9.48 18.03
N LEU A 155 -8.61 9.68 16.81
CA LEU A 155 -7.44 8.93 16.34
C LEU A 155 -6.27 9.14 17.29
N ALA A 156 -5.73 8.03 17.76
CA ALA A 156 -4.59 7.96 18.64
C ALA A 156 -3.35 7.47 17.91
N ASP A 157 -2.23 7.54 18.62
CA ASP A 157 -0.97 6.96 18.24
C ASP A 157 -1.10 5.48 17.90
N PHE A 158 -0.29 5.03 16.94
CA PHE A 158 -0.25 3.64 16.53
C PHE A 158 0.18 2.73 17.69
N ASN A 159 -0.61 1.67 17.94
CA ASN A 159 -0.44 0.78 19.09
C ASN A 159 -0.68 -0.70 18.74
N ALA A 160 -0.40 -1.58 19.69
CA ALA A 160 -0.57 -3.03 19.52
C ALA A 160 -2.01 -3.45 19.15
N ASP A 161 -3.02 -2.74 19.66
CA ASP A 161 -4.42 -3.10 19.42
C ASP A 161 -4.84 -2.89 17.96
N GLY A 162 -4.35 -1.83 17.30
CA GLY A 162 -4.58 -1.62 15.87
C GLY A 162 -4.10 -2.79 15.01
N ILE A 163 -2.91 -3.32 15.31
CA ILE A 163 -2.34 -4.49 14.61
C ILE A 163 -3.14 -5.76 14.91
N ARG A 164 -3.47 -6.02 16.19
CA ARG A 164 -4.24 -7.22 16.57
C ARG A 164 -5.61 -7.23 15.91
N HIS A 165 -6.33 -6.11 15.91
CA HIS A 165 -7.61 -6.00 15.22
C HIS A 165 -7.45 -6.26 13.71
N SER A 166 -6.35 -5.81 13.11
CA SER A 166 -6.08 -6.08 11.70
C SER A 166 -5.80 -7.56 11.45
N ALA A 167 -5.07 -8.25 12.33
CA ALA A 167 -4.89 -9.70 12.25
C ALA A 167 -6.23 -10.43 12.32
N THR A 168 -7.08 -10.07 13.30
CA THR A 168 -8.42 -10.67 13.45
C THR A 168 -9.29 -10.42 12.21
N THR A 169 -9.16 -9.26 11.57
CA THR A 169 -9.88 -8.95 10.33
C THR A 169 -9.44 -9.88 9.19
N LEU A 170 -8.14 -10.11 9.02
CA LEU A 170 -7.60 -11.06 8.02
C LEU A 170 -7.96 -12.51 8.36
N ASP A 171 -7.96 -12.88 9.64
CA ASP A 171 -8.38 -14.20 10.11
C ASP A 171 -9.87 -14.45 9.80
N GLY A 172 -10.71 -13.43 9.91
CA GLY A 172 -12.12 -13.49 9.52
C GLY A 172 -12.35 -13.81 8.04
N PHE A 173 -11.35 -13.58 7.20
CA PHE A 173 -11.34 -13.97 5.79
C PHE A 173 -10.56 -15.26 5.50
N GLU A 174 -10.12 -15.97 6.55
CA GLU A 174 -9.30 -17.19 6.46
C GLU A 174 -7.99 -16.97 5.69
N VAL A 175 -7.43 -15.77 5.77
CA VAL A 175 -6.11 -15.48 5.19
C VAL A 175 -5.06 -16.26 6.01
N PRO A 176 -4.04 -16.89 5.40
CA PRO A 176 -2.98 -17.55 6.17
C PRO A 176 -2.26 -16.58 7.10
N ALA A 177 -1.82 -17.07 8.27
CA ALA A 177 -1.10 -16.27 9.27
C ALA A 177 0.38 -16.05 8.92
N GLU A 178 0.95 -16.94 8.11
CA GLU A 178 2.30 -16.80 7.55
C GLU A 178 2.36 -15.66 6.52
N ASP A 179 3.56 -15.13 6.27
CA ASP A 179 3.82 -14.12 5.24
C ASP A 179 2.88 -12.88 5.27
N ARG A 180 2.44 -12.51 6.47
CA ARG A 180 1.74 -11.25 6.72
C ARG A 180 2.73 -10.15 7.03
N TYR A 181 2.52 -8.97 6.44
CA TYR A 181 3.34 -7.78 6.59
C TYR A 181 2.51 -6.61 7.12
N CYS A 182 3.10 -5.83 8.01
CA CYS A 182 2.56 -4.56 8.47
C CYS A 182 3.59 -3.47 8.18
N ILE A 183 3.26 -2.55 7.27
CA ILE A 183 4.14 -1.44 6.88
C ILE A 183 3.50 -0.16 7.38
N MET A 184 4.20 0.50 8.30
CA MET A 184 3.73 1.69 9.01
C MET A 184 4.50 2.95 8.57
N SER A 185 3.90 4.12 8.73
CA SER A 185 4.61 5.39 8.51
C SER A 185 5.73 5.59 9.52
N THR A 186 6.61 6.56 9.27
CA THR A 186 7.65 6.94 10.22
C THR A 186 7.10 7.48 11.54
N ILE A 187 5.95 8.17 11.50
CA ILE A 187 5.25 8.67 12.69
C ILE A 187 4.72 7.49 13.50
N ALA A 188 3.96 6.60 12.85
CA ALA A 188 3.42 5.39 13.47
C ALA A 188 4.52 4.47 14.02
N LYS A 189 5.66 4.36 13.32
CA LYS A 189 6.85 3.65 13.79
C LYS A 189 7.41 4.24 15.09
N GLY A 190 7.48 5.57 15.17
CA GLY A 190 7.92 6.27 16.38
C GLY A 190 7.06 5.91 17.58
N SER A 191 5.73 5.98 17.43
CA SER A 191 4.78 5.60 18.48
C SER A 191 4.83 4.11 18.82
N PHE A 192 4.96 3.24 17.80
CA PHE A 192 5.11 1.80 18.00
C PHE A 192 6.32 1.47 18.90
N LEU A 193 7.45 2.14 18.71
CA LEU A 193 8.64 1.91 19.56
C LEU A 193 8.48 2.44 20.99
N GLY A 194 7.63 3.44 21.20
CA GLY A 194 7.35 4.05 22.50
C GLY A 194 6.29 3.32 23.34
N ASP A 195 5.59 2.35 22.77
CA ASP A 195 4.58 1.55 23.48
C ASP A 195 5.26 0.71 24.57
N SER A 196 4.91 0.98 25.83
CA SER A 196 5.52 0.36 27.02
C SER A 196 5.36 -1.16 27.05
N THR A 197 4.30 -1.70 26.44
CA THR A 197 4.06 -3.15 26.34
C THR A 197 5.06 -3.84 25.41
N LEU A 198 5.67 -3.10 24.48
CA LEU A 198 6.75 -3.61 23.63
C LEU A 198 8.07 -3.72 24.41
N VAL A 199 8.39 -2.76 25.28
CA VAL A 199 9.62 -2.78 26.09
C VAL A 199 9.65 -4.02 27.00
N ASP A 200 8.53 -4.34 27.65
CA ASP A 200 8.40 -5.55 28.48
C ASP A 200 8.47 -6.85 27.66
N GLY A 201 7.87 -6.86 26.46
CA GLY A 201 7.97 -7.98 25.52
C GLY A 201 9.37 -8.19 24.93
N PHE A 202 10.11 -7.11 24.68
CA PHE A 202 11.52 -7.15 24.26
C PHE A 202 12.43 -7.63 25.41
N ALA A 203 12.12 -7.28 26.66
CA ALA A 203 12.85 -7.74 27.83
C ALA A 203 12.60 -9.23 28.13
N ALA A 204 11.38 -9.73 27.88
CA ALA A 204 11.05 -11.16 28.05
C ALA A 204 11.62 -12.05 26.92
N ALA A 205 11.71 -11.53 25.69
CA ALA A 205 12.27 -12.23 24.54
C ALA A 205 13.79 -11.95 24.42
N LEU A 206 14.59 -12.54 25.32
CA LEU A 206 16.06 -12.55 25.30
C LEU A 206 16.62 -13.29 24.07
N ASN A 207 16.41 -12.74 22.88
CA ASN A 207 17.21 -13.02 21.70
C ASN A 207 18.20 -11.86 21.51
N ILE A 208 19.43 -12.18 21.14
CA ILE A 208 20.58 -11.28 21.07
C ILE A 208 20.34 -10.01 20.21
N GLY A 209 19.29 -9.98 19.37
CA GLY A 209 18.85 -8.80 18.61
C GLY A 209 17.91 -7.82 19.33
N ALA A 210 17.22 -8.22 20.40
CA ALA A 210 16.25 -7.37 21.11
C ALA A 210 16.94 -6.19 21.82
N GLY A 211 18.15 -6.40 22.35
CA GLY A 211 18.94 -5.35 22.99
C GLY A 211 19.40 -4.24 22.03
N ASN A 212 19.62 -4.57 20.75
CA ASN A 212 19.89 -3.58 19.72
C ASN A 212 18.62 -2.80 19.34
N LEU A 213 17.47 -3.45 19.20
CA LEU A 213 16.21 -2.76 18.90
C LEU A 213 15.81 -1.74 20.01
N ILE A 214 16.10 -2.05 21.28
CA ILE A 214 15.90 -1.10 22.39
C ILE A 214 16.90 0.07 22.33
N ARG A 215 18.15 -0.17 21.89
CA ARG A 215 19.21 0.86 21.86
C ARG A 215 19.20 1.73 20.60
N THR A 216 18.83 1.19 19.45
CA THR A 216 18.91 1.85 18.13
C THR A 216 17.55 2.05 17.46
N GLY A 217 16.46 1.57 18.06
CA GLY A 217 15.11 1.60 17.49
C GLY A 217 14.92 0.57 16.36
N LEU A 218 13.79 0.67 15.64
CA LEU A 218 13.47 -0.10 14.44
C LEU A 218 13.91 0.68 13.17
N PRO A 219 14.91 0.18 12.42
CA PRO A 219 15.27 0.77 11.13
C PRO A 219 14.14 0.63 10.12
N ASN A 220 14.02 1.58 9.19
CA ASN A 220 13.05 1.45 8.10
C ASN A 220 13.39 0.23 7.24
N ALA A 221 12.35 -0.42 6.72
CA ALA A 221 12.43 -1.68 5.96
C ALA A 221 13.06 -2.87 6.70
N GLU A 222 13.39 -2.78 7.99
CA GLU A 222 13.76 -3.94 8.79
C GLU A 222 12.49 -4.57 9.39
N PHE A 223 12.26 -5.85 9.09
CA PHE A 223 11.06 -6.55 9.52
C PHE A 223 11.27 -7.24 10.86
N VAL A 224 10.35 -7.00 11.79
CA VAL A 224 10.32 -7.67 13.09
C VAL A 224 8.97 -8.36 13.28
N PRO A 225 8.95 -9.67 13.60
CA PRO A 225 7.70 -10.40 13.78
C PRO A 225 6.99 -9.97 15.08
N ARG A 226 5.77 -9.44 14.97
CA ARG A 226 4.91 -8.98 16.08
C ARG A 226 3.43 -9.15 15.74
N TYR A 227 2.67 -9.67 16.71
CA TYR A 227 1.20 -9.77 16.65
C TYR A 227 0.67 -10.44 15.36
N GLY A 228 1.38 -11.45 14.86
CA GLY A 228 1.00 -12.16 13.63
C GLY A 228 1.42 -11.49 12.32
N PHE A 229 2.27 -10.45 12.37
CA PHE A 229 2.82 -9.75 11.21
C PHE A 229 4.33 -9.62 11.28
N SER A 230 5.00 -9.58 10.13
CA SER A 230 6.32 -8.98 9.97
C SER A 230 6.15 -7.46 9.84
N SER A 231 6.45 -6.72 10.91
CA SER A 231 6.21 -5.28 10.99
C SER A 231 7.47 -4.48 10.68
N THR A 232 7.32 -3.39 9.91
CA THR A 232 8.40 -2.44 9.62
C THR A 232 7.86 -1.03 9.38
N GLY A 233 8.73 -0.01 9.43
CA GLY A 233 8.38 1.35 9.02
C GLY A 233 8.88 1.70 7.63
N SER A 234 8.16 2.61 6.97
CA SER A 234 8.48 3.18 5.66
C SER A 234 8.16 4.67 5.62
N THR A 235 8.94 5.43 4.85
CA THR A 235 8.69 6.85 4.54
C THR A 235 7.74 7.06 3.37
N SER A 236 7.34 5.98 2.69
CA SER A 236 6.35 6.00 1.60
C SER A 236 4.92 5.95 2.10
N VAL A 237 4.71 5.51 3.34
CA VAL A 237 3.37 5.50 3.96
C VAL A 237 3.05 6.90 4.47
N TYR A 238 1.96 7.48 3.97
CA TYR A 238 1.52 8.82 4.34
C TYR A 238 0.06 8.84 4.84
N GLY A 239 -0.37 10.00 5.31
CA GLY A 239 -1.71 10.22 5.87
C GLY A 239 -2.78 10.58 4.83
N GLN A 240 -3.87 11.17 5.31
CA GLN A 240 -4.89 11.82 4.49
C GLN A 240 -5.19 13.19 5.11
N THR A 241 -5.32 14.21 4.28
CA THR A 241 -5.76 15.54 4.72
C THR A 241 -7.28 15.61 4.84
N ALA A 242 -7.78 16.39 5.80
CA ALA A 242 -9.22 16.64 5.92
C ALA A 242 -9.72 17.46 4.72
N GLU A 243 -10.95 17.17 4.29
CA GLU A 243 -11.66 17.94 3.27
C GLU A 243 -13.05 18.29 3.79
N ASN A 244 -13.63 19.38 3.27
CA ASN A 244 -15.02 19.69 3.57
C ASN A 244 -15.94 18.67 2.87
N MET A 245 -16.71 17.91 3.64
CA MET A 245 -17.65 16.92 3.10
C MET A 245 -18.69 17.57 2.16
N LEU A 246 -19.17 18.77 2.52
CA LEU A 246 -20.02 19.61 1.69
C LEU A 246 -19.24 20.86 1.27
N ALA A 247 -19.59 21.49 0.16
CA ALA A 247 -18.88 22.66 -0.37
C ALA A 247 -18.54 23.74 0.67
N ASN A 248 -19.44 23.95 1.65
CA ASN A 248 -19.30 24.96 2.70
C ASN A 248 -19.29 24.39 4.13
N ALA A 249 -19.17 23.07 4.32
CA ALA A 249 -19.20 22.47 5.65
C ALA A 249 -18.28 21.25 5.77
N ALA A 250 -17.59 21.15 6.92
CA ALA A 250 -16.68 20.04 7.22
C ALA A 250 -17.38 18.68 7.26
N GLY A 251 -18.66 18.65 7.62
CA GLY A 251 -19.45 17.42 7.74
C GLY A 251 -20.82 17.53 7.08
N ALA A 252 -21.42 16.36 6.82
CA ALA A 252 -22.79 16.21 6.33
C ALA A 252 -23.58 15.27 7.24
N THR A 253 -24.81 15.61 7.58
CA THR A 253 -25.68 14.72 8.34
C THR A 253 -26.11 13.54 7.47
N VAL A 254 -26.11 12.33 8.01
CA VAL A 254 -26.64 11.14 7.33
C VAL A 254 -28.16 11.12 7.49
N SER A 255 -28.89 11.21 6.38
CA SER A 255 -30.35 11.25 6.36
C SER A 255 -31.00 9.88 6.16
N ALA A 256 -30.30 8.96 5.48
CA ALA A 256 -30.73 7.57 5.32
C ALA A 256 -29.54 6.64 5.05
N ALA A 257 -29.71 5.36 5.35
CA ALA A 257 -28.76 4.30 5.02
C ALA A 257 -29.51 3.09 4.42
N ALA A 258 -28.90 2.45 3.41
CA ALA A 258 -29.39 1.21 2.81
C ALA A 258 -28.23 0.28 2.45
N ASP A 259 -28.45 -1.03 2.45
CA ASP A 259 -27.42 -1.97 2.02
C ASP A 259 -27.23 -1.88 0.50
N ASP A 260 -25.97 -1.89 0.05
CA ASP A 260 -25.63 -1.93 -1.37
C ASP A 260 -25.46 -3.38 -1.85
N THR A 261 -26.07 -3.67 -3.00
CA THR A 261 -25.94 -4.96 -3.70
C THR A 261 -25.13 -4.87 -4.99
N ASP A 262 -24.73 -3.67 -5.39
CA ASP A 262 -23.98 -3.43 -6.63
C ASP A 262 -22.54 -3.93 -6.51
N PHE A 263 -21.93 -3.79 -5.33
CA PHE A 263 -20.56 -4.22 -5.11
C PHE A 263 -20.48 -5.63 -4.52
N THR A 264 -19.89 -6.54 -5.30
CA THR A 264 -19.75 -7.95 -4.92
C THR A 264 -18.34 -8.47 -5.11
N TYR A 265 -17.93 -9.47 -4.33
CA TYR A 265 -16.70 -10.22 -4.52
C TYR A 265 -16.82 -11.10 -5.76
N LYS A 266 -15.84 -10.96 -6.66
CA LYS A 266 -15.78 -11.71 -7.93
C LYS A 266 -15.56 -13.23 -7.77
N ASP A 267 -15.09 -13.66 -6.60
CA ASP A 267 -14.70 -15.06 -6.36
C ASP A 267 -15.69 -15.83 -5.48
N LEU A 268 -16.75 -15.18 -5.02
CA LEU A 268 -17.76 -15.81 -4.17
C LEU A 268 -19.01 -16.15 -5.00
N PRO A 269 -19.72 -17.24 -4.66
CA PRO A 269 -20.93 -17.61 -5.36
C PRO A 269 -22.04 -16.56 -5.18
N ALA A 270 -22.89 -16.43 -6.21
CA ALA A 270 -24.02 -15.52 -6.23
C ALA A 270 -24.91 -15.69 -5.00
N GLY A 271 -25.32 -14.57 -4.37
CA GLY A 271 -26.17 -14.55 -3.17
C GLY A 271 -25.42 -14.55 -1.83
N SER A 272 -24.09 -14.72 -1.84
CA SER A 272 -23.23 -14.58 -0.65
C SER A 272 -21.99 -13.72 -0.92
N ASN A 273 -22.03 -12.96 -2.01
CA ASN A 273 -20.90 -12.25 -2.57
C ASN A 273 -20.90 -10.75 -2.27
N SER A 274 -21.86 -10.19 -1.53
CA SER A 274 -21.80 -8.76 -1.16
C SER A 274 -20.52 -8.45 -0.38
N ILE A 275 -19.92 -7.30 -0.68
CA ILE A 275 -18.75 -6.82 0.08
C ILE A 275 -19.13 -6.18 1.43
N GLY A 276 -20.42 -5.97 1.68
CA GLY A 276 -20.93 -5.22 2.83
C GLY A 276 -20.82 -3.71 2.64
N ALA A 277 -21.03 -3.22 1.41
CA ALA A 277 -21.12 -1.78 1.17
C ALA A 277 -22.49 -1.24 1.61
N THR A 278 -22.49 0.02 2.02
CA THR A 278 -23.66 0.77 2.48
C THR A 278 -23.81 2.02 1.61
N LEU A 279 -25.05 2.29 1.21
CA LEU A 279 -25.46 3.55 0.60
C LEU A 279 -25.83 4.53 1.72
N LEU A 280 -25.06 5.59 1.86
CA LEU A 280 -25.34 6.70 2.78
C LEU A 280 -25.92 7.86 1.99
N THR A 281 -27.17 8.21 2.27
CA THR A 281 -27.76 9.46 1.77
C THR A 281 -27.37 10.57 2.73
N LEU A 282 -26.74 11.61 2.22
CA LEU A 282 -26.35 12.78 2.99
C LEU A 282 -27.39 13.89 2.82
N ASP A 283 -27.64 14.65 3.89
CA ASP A 283 -28.37 15.91 3.78
C ASP A 283 -27.42 17.00 3.28
N ALA A 284 -27.66 17.46 2.06
CA ALA A 284 -26.94 18.56 1.43
C ALA A 284 -27.88 19.73 1.11
N THR A 285 -28.96 19.93 1.87
CA THR A 285 -29.94 20.99 1.61
C THR A 285 -29.24 22.36 1.49
N GLY A 286 -29.32 22.97 0.30
CA GLY A 286 -28.72 24.28 0.00
C GLY A 286 -27.22 24.27 -0.29
N THR A 287 -26.60 23.10 -0.50
CA THR A 287 -25.17 22.96 -0.85
C THR A 287 -24.95 21.73 -1.75
N THR A 288 -23.71 21.49 -2.17
CA THR A 288 -23.29 20.26 -2.88
C THR A 288 -22.24 19.51 -2.06
N ILE A 289 -21.87 18.30 -2.50
CA ILE A 289 -20.64 17.64 -2.06
C ILE A 289 -19.44 18.58 -2.30
N GLY A 290 -18.47 18.53 -1.39
CA GLY A 290 -17.25 19.31 -1.50
C GLY A 290 -16.47 18.95 -2.77
N PRO A 291 -15.87 19.93 -3.48
CA PRO A 291 -15.22 19.70 -4.78
C PRO A 291 -14.00 18.78 -4.71
N ASN A 292 -13.41 18.61 -3.52
CA ASN A 292 -12.25 17.76 -3.27
C ASN A 292 -12.63 16.40 -2.67
N VAL A 293 -13.92 16.12 -2.46
CA VAL A 293 -14.38 14.83 -1.96
C VAL A 293 -14.38 13.83 -3.10
N GLY A 294 -13.60 12.76 -2.96
CA GLY A 294 -13.34 11.81 -4.04
C GLY A 294 -13.39 10.35 -3.61
N VAL A 295 -13.51 9.47 -4.61
CA VAL A 295 -13.38 8.01 -4.43
C VAL A 295 -12.00 7.68 -3.87
N GLY A 296 -11.93 6.77 -2.90
CA GLY A 296 -10.69 6.38 -2.20
C GLY A 296 -10.37 7.17 -0.94
N GLN A 297 -11.09 8.27 -0.68
CA GLN A 297 -10.94 8.99 0.58
C GLN A 297 -11.62 8.24 1.74
N ILE A 298 -10.99 8.35 2.90
CA ILE A 298 -11.46 7.79 4.16
C ILE A 298 -12.40 8.78 4.82
N VAL A 299 -13.59 8.29 5.15
CA VAL A 299 -14.65 9.03 5.83
C VAL A 299 -14.84 8.47 7.22
N ARG A 300 -15.06 9.36 8.19
CA ARG A 300 -15.54 9.02 9.53
C ARG A 300 -17.02 9.36 9.64
N LEU A 301 -17.80 8.43 10.16
CA LEU A 301 -19.14 8.68 10.70
C LEU A 301 -19.04 8.73 12.22
N ALA A 302 -19.57 9.79 12.82
CA ALA A 302 -19.63 9.94 14.26
C ALA A 302 -20.91 10.66 14.71
N ASP A 303 -21.41 10.32 15.88
CA ASP A 303 -22.42 11.09 16.61
C ASP A 303 -21.77 12.17 17.48
N ALA A 304 -22.55 13.15 17.95
CA ALA A 304 -22.03 14.25 18.77
C ALA A 304 -21.43 13.79 20.12
N GLY A 305 -21.99 12.74 20.71
CA GLY A 305 -21.47 12.07 21.92
C GLY A 305 -20.32 11.12 21.62
N ASN A 306 -20.07 10.85 20.33
CA ASN A 306 -18.90 10.14 19.86
C ASN A 306 -18.92 8.68 20.42
N ALA A 307 -20.12 8.15 20.71
CA ALA A 307 -20.34 6.79 21.17
C ALA A 307 -20.35 5.79 20.00
N HIS A 308 -20.77 6.25 18.81
CA HIS A 308 -20.80 5.48 17.58
C HIS A 308 -19.79 6.05 16.61
N ARG A 309 -18.73 5.29 16.30
CA ARG A 309 -17.67 5.73 15.38
C ARG A 309 -17.33 4.67 14.37
N TYR A 310 -17.46 5.04 13.11
CA TYR A 310 -17.23 4.17 11.98
C TYR A 310 -16.31 4.85 10.97
N PHE A 311 -15.47 4.05 10.34
CA PHE A 311 -14.53 4.48 9.32
C PHE A 311 -14.80 3.68 8.06
N GLY A 312 -14.74 4.33 6.91
CA GLY A 312 -14.91 3.65 5.63
C GLY A 312 -14.23 4.38 4.50
N VAL A 313 -14.05 3.67 3.38
CA VAL A 313 -13.52 4.24 2.15
C VAL A 313 -14.64 4.48 1.15
N ILE A 314 -14.68 5.66 0.54
CA ILE A 314 -15.65 5.98 -0.50
C ILE A 314 -15.33 5.14 -1.74
N LEU A 315 -16.31 4.35 -2.20
CA LEU A 315 -16.21 3.55 -3.43
C LEU A 315 -16.89 4.24 -4.62
N ARG A 316 -17.97 4.98 -4.36
CA ARG A 316 -18.76 5.69 -5.37
C ARG A 316 -19.43 6.91 -4.73
N ILE A 317 -19.56 7.98 -5.50
CA ILE A 317 -20.30 9.19 -5.14
C ILE A 317 -21.34 9.41 -6.23
N ASP A 318 -22.61 9.38 -5.86
CA ASP A 318 -23.72 9.75 -6.73
C ASP A 318 -24.25 11.13 -6.34
N THR A 319 -24.20 12.07 -7.29
CA THR A 319 -24.65 13.45 -7.13
C THR A 319 -25.86 13.79 -8.01
N SER A 320 -26.52 12.77 -8.58
CA SER A 320 -27.72 12.94 -9.42
C SER A 320 -28.82 13.75 -8.73
N THR A 321 -28.89 13.70 -7.41
CA THR A 321 -29.77 14.53 -6.59
C THR A 321 -28.94 15.55 -5.79
N ALA A 322 -28.97 16.82 -6.20
CA ALA A 322 -28.13 17.87 -5.62
C ALA A 322 -28.31 18.04 -4.10
N THR A 323 -29.52 17.83 -3.58
CA THR A 323 -29.86 17.99 -2.16
C THR A 323 -29.67 16.72 -1.33
N ALA A 324 -29.46 15.57 -2.00
CA ALA A 324 -29.38 14.26 -1.36
C ALA A 324 -28.33 13.37 -2.06
N PRO A 325 -27.05 13.76 -2.05
CA PRO A 325 -25.99 12.95 -2.63
C PRO A 325 -25.83 11.63 -1.86
N VAL A 326 -25.50 10.57 -2.59
CA VAL A 326 -25.37 9.21 -2.04
C VAL A 326 -23.92 8.77 -2.11
N LEU A 327 -23.34 8.39 -0.97
CA LEU A 327 -22.03 7.77 -0.89
C LEU A 327 -22.19 6.25 -0.81
N THR A 328 -21.53 5.50 -1.69
CA THR A 328 -21.34 4.05 -1.49
C THR A 328 -20.02 3.83 -0.76
N ILE A 329 -20.08 3.23 0.42
CA ILE A 329 -18.94 3.11 1.34
C ILE A 329 -18.96 1.76 2.06
N VAL A 330 -17.80 1.20 2.36
CA VAL A 330 -17.70 0.03 3.26
C VAL A 330 -17.32 0.53 4.65
N LEU A 331 -18.25 0.45 5.59
CA LEU A 331 -18.07 0.94 6.95
C LEU A 331 -17.57 -0.17 7.88
N ASN A 332 -16.56 0.19 8.67
CA ASN A 332 -15.96 -0.66 9.67
C ASN A 332 -15.96 0.10 11.01
N ASN A 333 -16.18 -0.61 12.12
CA ASN A 333 -15.88 -0.05 13.42
C ASN A 333 -14.36 0.01 13.66
N ALA A 334 -13.92 0.63 14.75
CA ALA A 334 -12.49 0.75 15.08
C ALA A 334 -11.75 -0.60 15.17
N LYS A 335 -12.47 -1.71 15.40
CA LYS A 335 -11.94 -3.07 15.50
C LYS A 335 -11.94 -3.83 14.17
N GLY A 336 -12.40 -3.22 13.08
CA GLY A 336 -12.44 -3.85 11.75
C GLY A 336 -13.69 -4.68 11.44
N ALA A 337 -14.69 -4.70 12.33
CA ALA A 337 -15.95 -5.38 12.03
C ALA A 337 -16.81 -4.52 11.09
N LEU A 338 -17.49 -5.16 10.13
CA LEU A 338 -18.45 -4.46 9.27
C LEU A 338 -19.59 -3.86 10.07
N VAL A 339 -20.08 -2.74 9.58
CA VAL A 339 -21.27 -2.07 10.08
C VAL A 339 -22.33 -2.16 9.00
N SER A 340 -23.51 -2.66 9.34
CA SER A 340 -24.61 -2.81 8.39
C SER A 340 -25.39 -1.50 8.23
N ALA A 341 -26.17 -1.37 7.15
CA ALA A 341 -27.07 -0.22 7.01
C ALA A 341 -28.14 -0.19 8.12
N ALA A 342 -28.56 -1.36 8.62
CA ALA A 342 -29.50 -1.48 9.71
C ALA A 342 -28.97 -0.86 11.00
N ASP A 343 -27.68 -1.09 11.32
CA ASP A 343 -27.03 -0.49 12.50
C ASP A 343 -27.04 1.05 12.40
N ILE A 344 -26.70 1.58 11.22
CA ILE A 344 -26.71 3.04 10.97
C ILE A 344 -28.13 3.61 11.07
N THR A 345 -29.12 2.92 10.52
CA THR A 345 -30.52 3.36 10.54
C THR A 345 -31.07 3.40 11.97
N GLN A 346 -30.74 2.41 12.78
CA GLN A 346 -31.15 2.37 14.18
C GLN A 346 -30.53 3.53 14.98
N ILE A 347 -29.26 3.85 14.74
CA ILE A 347 -28.57 4.94 15.43
C ILE A 347 -29.11 6.31 14.98
N THR A 348 -29.28 6.51 13.67
CA THR A 348 -29.79 7.78 13.12
C THR A 348 -31.22 8.11 13.56
N ALA A 349 -32.02 7.10 13.93
CA ALA A 349 -33.32 7.30 14.56
C ALA A 349 -33.23 7.88 15.98
N ALA A 350 -32.12 7.67 16.69
CA ALA A 350 -31.90 8.15 18.05
C ALA A 350 -31.02 9.41 18.13
N THR A 351 -29.97 9.48 17.32
CA THR A 351 -28.97 10.56 17.31
C THR A 351 -28.46 10.82 15.90
N ALA A 352 -28.27 12.10 15.54
CA ALA A 352 -27.72 12.46 14.25
C ALA A 352 -26.26 11.98 14.10
N LEU A 353 -25.98 11.22 13.03
CA LEU A 353 -24.63 10.87 12.59
C LEU A 353 -24.14 11.88 11.56
N THR A 354 -22.89 12.32 11.71
CA THR A 354 -22.22 13.22 10.77
C THR A 354 -21.10 12.48 10.04
N ALA A 355 -21.14 12.51 8.71
CA ALA A 355 -20.07 12.04 7.83
C ALA A 355 -19.03 13.16 7.61
N THR A 356 -17.75 12.85 7.78
CA THR A 356 -16.63 13.81 7.66
C THR A 356 -15.45 13.17 6.95
N VAL A 357 -14.79 13.89 6.03
CA VAL A 357 -13.48 13.45 5.50
C VAL A 357 -12.42 13.81 6.53
N LEU A 358 -11.94 12.82 7.25
CA LEU A 358 -11.09 13.01 8.42
C LEU A 358 -9.62 13.23 8.01
N SER A 359 -8.92 14.09 8.75
CA SER A 359 -7.46 14.13 8.70
C SER A 359 -6.91 12.89 9.43
N VAL A 360 -6.20 12.04 8.71
CA VAL A 360 -5.54 10.86 9.25
C VAL A 360 -4.04 11.10 9.16
N GLY A 361 -3.31 11.08 10.28
CA GLY A 361 -1.87 11.35 10.23
C GLY A 361 -1.09 10.20 9.59
N SER A 362 -1.58 8.96 9.71
CA SER A 362 -0.97 7.80 9.07
C SER A 362 -1.99 6.74 8.64
N VAL A 363 -1.99 6.39 7.36
CA VAL A 363 -2.79 5.28 6.79
C VAL A 363 -1.85 4.09 6.56
N ASN A 364 -1.61 3.34 7.62
CA ASN A 364 -0.72 2.16 7.60
C ASN A 364 -1.39 0.98 6.91
N VAL A 365 -0.59 0.03 6.41
CA VAL A 365 -1.09 -1.11 5.64
C VAL A 365 -0.69 -2.41 6.28
N ALA A 366 -1.66 -3.29 6.46
CA ALA A 366 -1.48 -4.68 6.86
C ALA A 366 -1.99 -5.59 5.75
N TYR A 367 -1.16 -6.53 5.30
CA TYR A 367 -1.51 -7.39 4.17
C TYR A 367 -0.76 -8.72 4.19
N HIS A 368 -1.29 -9.72 3.50
CA HIS A 368 -0.57 -10.95 3.18
C HIS A 368 0.25 -10.76 1.90
N ARG A 369 1.41 -11.42 1.80
CA ARG A 369 2.33 -11.28 0.66
C ARG A 369 1.67 -11.35 -0.71
N GLU A 370 0.78 -12.32 -0.87
CA GLU A 370 0.05 -12.56 -2.12
C GLU A 370 -0.89 -11.42 -2.51
N ALA A 371 -1.23 -10.50 -1.61
CA ALA A 371 -2.12 -9.37 -1.90
C ALA A 371 -1.48 -8.37 -2.87
N LEU A 372 -0.15 -8.22 -2.85
CA LEU A 372 0.59 -7.33 -3.74
C LEU A 372 1.43 -8.17 -4.71
N LEU A 373 1.11 -8.04 -6.00
CA LEU A 373 1.85 -8.69 -7.07
C LEU A 373 2.67 -7.64 -7.82
N ILE A 374 3.92 -7.95 -8.05
CA ILE A 374 4.85 -7.10 -8.81
C ILE A 374 5.36 -7.91 -9.99
N ALA A 375 5.33 -7.32 -11.18
CA ALA A 375 5.95 -7.87 -12.37
C ALA A 375 7.05 -6.92 -12.86
N ASN A 376 8.22 -7.47 -13.12
CA ASN A 376 9.33 -6.74 -13.72
C ASN A 376 9.77 -7.43 -15.01
N ARG A 377 10.31 -6.66 -15.95
CA ARG A 377 10.94 -7.17 -17.18
C ARG A 377 12.16 -6.34 -17.57
N PHE A 378 13.05 -6.94 -18.35
CA PHE A 378 14.12 -6.20 -19.00
C PHE A 378 13.62 -5.40 -20.21
N LEU A 379 14.30 -4.30 -20.45
CA LEU A 379 14.30 -3.65 -21.74
C LEU A 379 15.06 -4.49 -22.75
N GLN A 380 14.72 -4.30 -24.03
CA GLN A 380 15.44 -4.93 -25.12
C GLN A 380 16.92 -4.52 -25.06
N GLU A 381 17.82 -5.49 -25.17
CA GLU A 381 19.25 -5.21 -25.20
C GLU A 381 19.62 -4.36 -26.43
N PRO A 382 20.65 -3.50 -26.31
CA PRO A 382 21.16 -2.75 -27.45
C PRO A 382 21.50 -3.67 -28.62
N SER A 383 21.28 -3.19 -29.85
CA SER A 383 21.62 -3.94 -31.05
C SER A 383 23.13 -4.20 -31.15
N GLU A 384 23.50 -5.34 -31.73
CA GLU A 384 24.90 -5.67 -32.00
C GLU A 384 25.56 -4.54 -32.82
N GLY A 385 26.74 -4.11 -32.38
CA GLY A 385 27.49 -3.02 -33.02
C GLY A 385 27.07 -1.59 -32.63
N SER A 386 26.10 -1.42 -31.73
CA SER A 386 25.69 -0.09 -31.22
C SER A 386 26.71 0.58 -30.31
N GLY A 387 27.74 -0.14 -29.86
CA GLY A 387 28.74 0.34 -28.90
C GLY A 387 28.27 0.34 -27.44
N ALA A 388 26.97 0.15 -27.20
CA ALA A 388 26.40 -0.01 -25.86
C ALA A 388 26.35 -1.48 -25.43
N THR A 389 26.46 -1.72 -24.13
CA THR A 389 26.38 -3.03 -23.48
C THR A 389 25.30 -3.01 -22.40
N ALA A 390 24.57 -4.11 -22.28
CA ALA A 390 23.62 -4.32 -21.20
C ALA A 390 24.21 -5.26 -20.15
N THR A 391 24.00 -4.92 -18.87
CA THR A 391 24.25 -5.80 -17.73
C THR A 391 23.07 -5.72 -16.77
N SER A 392 22.90 -6.71 -15.90
CA SER A 392 21.84 -6.69 -14.89
C SER A 392 22.42 -6.75 -13.50
N LEU A 393 21.92 -5.92 -12.60
CA LEU A 393 22.22 -5.95 -11.17
C LEU A 393 20.98 -6.37 -10.42
N ARG A 394 21.12 -7.37 -9.54
CA ARG A 394 20.06 -7.68 -8.58
C ARG A 394 20.30 -6.89 -7.31
N ASP A 395 19.33 -6.06 -6.94
CA ASP A 395 19.42 -5.32 -5.68
C ASP A 395 19.29 -6.30 -4.50
N PRO A 396 20.29 -6.37 -3.59
CA PRO A 396 20.25 -7.26 -2.44
C PRO A 396 19.13 -6.93 -1.44
N GLN A 397 18.59 -5.71 -1.43
CA GLN A 397 17.51 -5.33 -0.50
C GLN A 397 16.14 -5.79 -0.97
N THR A 398 15.79 -5.47 -2.22
CA THR A 398 14.46 -5.72 -2.80
C THR A 398 14.37 -7.02 -3.56
N ASN A 399 15.52 -7.62 -3.89
CA ASN A 399 15.64 -8.78 -4.75
C ASN A 399 15.16 -8.53 -6.19
N MET A 400 14.86 -7.27 -6.54
CA MET A 400 14.48 -6.83 -7.88
C MET A 400 15.71 -6.73 -8.77
N THR A 401 15.51 -6.93 -10.07
CA THR A 401 16.58 -6.83 -11.05
C THR A 401 16.48 -5.51 -11.79
N ILE A 402 17.57 -4.75 -11.77
CA ILE A 402 17.76 -3.48 -12.46
C ILE A 402 18.68 -3.75 -13.65
N GLN A 403 18.31 -3.24 -14.83
CA GLN A 403 19.14 -3.34 -16.02
C GLN A 403 19.99 -2.09 -16.17
N LEU A 404 21.27 -2.26 -16.47
CA LEU A 404 22.25 -1.20 -16.67
C LEU A 404 22.66 -1.18 -18.14
N PHE A 405 22.55 -0.02 -18.77
CA PHE A 405 23.14 0.24 -20.08
C PHE A 405 24.38 1.11 -19.92
N ASN A 406 25.49 0.64 -20.47
CA ASN A 406 26.78 1.34 -20.53
C ASN A 406 27.15 1.55 -22.00
N GLY A 407 27.87 2.61 -22.35
CA GLY A 407 28.53 2.69 -23.67
C GLY A 407 27.85 3.54 -24.74
N SER A 408 26.96 4.47 -24.40
CA SER A 408 26.67 5.58 -25.35
C SER A 408 27.84 6.56 -25.31
N TYR A 409 28.75 6.45 -26.28
CA TYR A 409 29.95 7.30 -26.38
C TYR A 409 29.65 8.55 -27.22
N ASP A 410 29.69 9.72 -26.59
CA ASP A 410 29.69 11.00 -27.31
C ASP A 410 31.13 11.47 -27.51
N LEU A 411 31.61 11.42 -28.76
CA LEU A 411 32.95 11.85 -29.15
C LEU A 411 33.15 13.37 -29.02
N LYS A 412 32.08 14.18 -28.99
CA LYS A 412 32.20 15.62 -28.77
C LYS A 412 32.57 15.97 -27.34
N THR A 413 32.07 15.21 -26.37
CA THR A 413 32.30 15.42 -24.94
C THR A 413 33.31 14.43 -24.36
N VAL A 414 33.78 13.46 -25.15
CA VAL A 414 34.63 12.34 -24.72
C VAL A 414 34.03 11.69 -23.47
N SER A 415 32.72 11.41 -23.51
CA SER A 415 31.97 10.88 -22.38
C SER A 415 31.25 9.58 -22.72
N GLU A 416 31.19 8.69 -21.74
CA GLU A 416 30.36 7.48 -21.74
C GLU A 416 29.13 7.71 -20.87
N SER A 417 27.94 7.33 -21.32
CA SER A 417 26.75 7.35 -20.46
C SER A 417 26.53 6.00 -19.79
N ARG A 418 26.24 6.04 -18.49
CA ARG A 418 25.75 4.90 -17.71
C ARG A 418 24.35 5.21 -17.21
N ALA A 419 23.40 4.32 -17.47
CA ALA A 419 22.01 4.48 -17.04
C ALA A 419 21.42 3.16 -16.55
N ALA A 420 20.71 3.23 -15.42
CA ALA A 420 19.91 2.16 -14.88
C ALA A 420 18.45 2.32 -15.28
N TYR A 421 17.82 1.19 -15.55
CA TYR A 421 16.44 1.07 -15.97
C TYR A 421 15.76 -0.01 -15.13
N MET A 422 14.57 0.30 -14.64
CA MET A 422 13.69 -0.68 -14.02
C MET A 422 12.27 -0.49 -14.55
N LEU A 423 11.78 -1.50 -15.24
CA LEU A 423 10.39 -1.57 -15.64
C LEU A 423 9.61 -2.35 -14.59
N THR A 424 8.49 -1.78 -14.15
CA THR A 424 7.66 -2.40 -13.14
C THR A 424 6.17 -2.21 -13.41
N GLY A 425 5.40 -3.21 -13.02
CA GLY A 425 3.95 -3.23 -12.95
C GLY A 425 3.53 -3.79 -11.59
N ALA A 426 2.41 -3.31 -11.04
CA ALA A 426 1.91 -3.79 -9.77
C ALA A 426 0.39 -3.89 -9.75
N LEU A 427 -0.12 -4.92 -9.08
CA LEU A 427 -1.55 -5.22 -8.95
C LEU A 427 -1.88 -5.68 -7.53
N MET A 428 -2.97 -5.15 -6.99
CA MET A 428 -3.61 -5.70 -5.79
C MET A 428 -4.43 -6.94 -6.18
N SER A 429 -4.05 -8.12 -5.73
CA SER A 429 -4.65 -9.38 -6.21
C SER A 429 -5.97 -9.75 -5.53
N ASP A 430 -6.16 -9.34 -4.28
CA ASP A 430 -7.31 -9.67 -3.45
C ASP A 430 -7.46 -8.66 -2.32
N VAL A 431 -8.55 -7.89 -2.36
CA VAL A 431 -8.87 -6.89 -1.34
C VAL A 431 -9.02 -7.49 0.07
N ARG A 432 -9.43 -8.76 0.18
CA ARG A 432 -9.67 -9.43 1.48
C ARG A 432 -8.38 -9.76 2.21
N LYS A 433 -7.26 -9.82 1.49
CA LYS A 433 -5.92 -10.09 2.04
C LYS A 433 -5.24 -8.83 2.56
N THR A 434 -5.99 -7.74 2.70
CA THR A 434 -5.48 -6.42 3.06
C THR A 434 -6.39 -5.71 4.04
N SER A 435 -5.80 -4.84 4.85
CA SER A 435 -6.50 -3.94 5.75
C SER A 435 -5.66 -2.67 5.95
N PHE A 436 -6.32 -1.54 6.14
CA PHE A 436 -5.68 -0.36 6.69
C PHE A 436 -5.67 -0.39 8.21
N ILE A 437 -4.69 0.31 8.79
CA ILE A 437 -4.65 0.65 10.22
C ILE A 437 -4.48 2.17 10.31
N LEU A 438 -5.55 2.84 10.75
CA LEU A 438 -5.60 4.29 10.88
C LEU A 438 -5.01 4.72 12.22
N SER A 439 -4.08 5.67 12.20
CA SER A 439 -3.52 6.28 13.40
C SER A 439 -3.28 7.78 13.21
N LYS A 440 -3.04 8.47 14.32
CA LYS A 440 -2.59 9.85 14.35
C LYS A 440 -1.18 10.02 13.81
#